data_AF-A0A2T5I0W5-F1
#
_entry.id   AF-A0A2T5I0W5-F1
#
_cell.length_a   1.000
_cell.length_b   1.000
_cell.length_c   1.000
_cell.angle_alpha   90.00
_cell.angle_beta   90.00
_cell.angle_gamma   90.00
#
_symmetry.space_group_name_H-M   'P 1'
#
loop_
_entity.id
_entity.type
_entity.pdbx_description
1 polymer ?
#
loop_
_entity_poly.entity_id
_entity_poly.type
_entity_poly.pdbx_seq_one_letter_code
_entity_poly.pdbx_strand_id
1 'polypeptide(L)'
;MSFHNLKTFFSNNTDSSKENEGFDHWLIETCTDPAISSEAREQRLIEWEKAPFARFCHPREEHLLPLHVCYGIACAGSSMAKVVFNEQIMGKKVTGLLWQ
;
A
#
# COMPACT_ATOMS: atom_id res chain seq x y z
N MET A 1 6.30 -3.12 1.02
CA MET A 1 5.51 -4.19 0.38
C MET A 1 4.04 -3.93 0.66
N SER A 2 3.10 -4.24 -0.24
CA SER A 2 1.66 -3.97 -0.04
C SER A 2 0.93 -5.00 0.82
N PHE A 3 1.56 -6.12 1.19
CA PHE A 3 1.04 -7.09 2.14
C PHE A 3 2.16 -7.66 3.01
N HIS A 4 1.94 -7.70 4.33
CA HIS A 4 2.86 -8.31 5.29
C HIS A 4 2.13 -8.87 6.52
N ASN A 5 1.30 -9.90 6.31
CA ASN A 5 0.71 -10.67 7.40
C ASN A 5 1.19 -12.13 7.36
N LEU A 6 2.29 -12.40 8.06
CA LEU A 6 2.92 -13.72 8.09
C LEU A 6 2.04 -14.79 8.76
N LYS A 7 1.18 -14.42 9.71
CA LYS A 7 0.26 -15.38 10.35
C LYS A 7 -0.69 -15.99 9.31
N THR A 8 -1.30 -15.13 8.49
CA THR A 8 -2.18 -15.54 7.40
C THR A 8 -1.41 -16.21 6.26
N PHE A 9 -0.18 -15.77 6.01
CA PHE A 9 0.68 -16.33 4.96
C PHE A 9 1.05 -17.80 5.21
N PHE A 10 1.26 -18.19 6.47
CA PHE A 10 1.60 -19.57 6.85
C PHE A 10 0.38 -20.41 7.26
N SER A 11 -0.83 -19.84 7.28
CA SER A 11 -2.07 -20.58 7.54
C SER A 11 -2.65 -21.10 6.23
N ASN A 12 -2.65 -22.42 6.03
CA ASN A 12 -3.18 -23.10 4.83
C ASN A 12 -4.71 -22.97 4.61
N ASN A 13 -5.42 -22.10 5.34
CA ASN A 13 -6.87 -22.17 5.49
C ASN A 13 -7.61 -20.83 5.46
N THR A 14 -6.97 -19.74 5.04
CA THR A 14 -7.63 -18.42 5.04
C THR A 14 -7.51 -17.77 3.66
N ASP A 15 -8.54 -17.98 2.83
CA ASP A 15 -8.74 -17.14 1.67
C ASP A 15 -8.86 -15.70 2.15
N SER A 16 -7.88 -14.90 1.75
CA SER A 16 -7.71 -13.50 2.14
C SER A 16 -7.42 -12.65 0.90
N SER A 17 -7.93 -13.10 -0.26
CA SER A 17 -7.80 -12.36 -1.51
C SER A 17 -8.50 -11.01 -1.40
N LYS A 18 -9.69 -10.97 -0.78
CA LYS A 18 -10.49 -9.76 -0.62
C LYS A 18 -9.77 -8.67 0.18
N GLU A 19 -9.18 -9.03 1.31
CA GLU A 19 -8.45 -8.09 2.17
C GLU A 19 -7.21 -7.53 1.47
N ASN A 20 -6.47 -8.44 0.82
CA ASN A 20 -5.26 -8.09 0.09
C ASN A 20 -5.57 -7.18 -1.11
N GLU A 21 -6.58 -7.50 -1.92
CA GLU A 21 -7.02 -6.69 -3.06
C GLU A 21 -7.57 -5.34 -2.61
N GLY A 22 -8.35 -5.29 -1.52
CA GLY A 22 -8.91 -4.06 -0.99
C GLY A 22 -7.84 -3.06 -0.53
N PHE A 23 -6.82 -3.54 0.19
CA PHE A 23 -5.71 -2.68 0.60
C PHE A 23 -4.81 -2.29 -0.58
N ASP A 24 -4.53 -3.22 -1.50
CA ASP A 24 -3.72 -2.97 -2.69
C ASP A 24 -4.36 -1.90 -3.59
N HIS A 25 -5.67 -1.99 -3.82
CA HIS A 25 -6.42 -1.00 -4.58
C HIS A 25 -6.36 0.39 -3.93
N TRP A 26 -6.61 0.47 -2.62
CA TRP A 26 -6.50 1.72 -1.87
C TRP A 26 -5.10 2.32 -1.96
N LEU A 27 -4.06 1.48 -1.87
CA LEU A 27 -2.67 1.93 -1.93
C LEU A 27 -2.33 2.52 -3.29
N ILE A 28 -2.74 1.86 -4.38
CA ILE A 28 -2.53 2.32 -5.75
C ILE A 28 -3.27 3.64 -5.98
N GLU A 29 -4.57 3.69 -5.68
CA GLU A 29 -5.38 4.91 -5.81
C GLU A 29 -4.72 6.07 -5.05
N THR A 30 -4.42 5.83 -3.76
CA THR A 30 -3.78 6.81 -2.88
C THR A 30 -2.42 7.26 -3.39
N CYS A 31 -1.67 6.46 -4.17
CA CYS A 31 -0.35 6.84 -4.66
C CYS A 31 -0.34 7.37 -6.10
N THR A 32 -1.35 7.09 -6.92
CA THR A 32 -1.29 7.39 -8.37
C THR A 32 -2.45 8.21 -8.92
N ASP A 33 -3.56 8.37 -8.20
CA ASP A 33 -4.74 9.08 -8.73
C ASP A 33 -4.47 10.61 -8.86
N PRO A 34 -4.55 11.19 -10.06
CA PRO A 34 -4.35 12.63 -10.26
C PRO A 34 -5.44 13.52 -9.64
N ALA A 35 -6.60 12.97 -9.29
CA ALA A 35 -7.68 13.71 -8.63
C ALA A 35 -7.40 13.96 -7.14
N ILE A 36 -6.45 13.23 -6.54
CA ILE A 36 -6.07 13.39 -5.13
C ILE A 36 -4.96 14.44 -5.01
N SER A 37 -5.24 15.54 -4.30
CA SER A 37 -4.23 16.57 -4.01
C SER A 37 -3.06 16.03 -3.18
N SER A 38 -1.94 16.75 -3.17
CA SER A 38 -0.76 16.35 -2.39
C SER A 38 -1.06 16.25 -0.89
N GLU A 39 -1.82 17.21 -0.36
CA GLU A 39 -2.21 17.29 1.05
C GLU A 39 -3.18 16.15 1.40
N ALA A 40 -4.15 15.87 0.53
CA ALA A 40 -5.08 14.76 0.73
C ALA A 40 -4.36 13.39 0.68
N ARG A 41 -3.37 13.25 -0.20
CA ARG A 41 -2.53 12.06 -0.30
C ARG A 41 -1.68 11.86 0.94
N GLU A 42 -1.05 12.92 1.42
CA GLU A 42 -0.30 12.92 2.67
C GLU A 42 -1.19 12.50 3.84
N GLN A 43 -2.38 13.11 3.97
CA GLN A 43 -3.30 12.76 5.04
C GLN A 43 -3.75 11.29 4.97
N ARG A 44 -4.05 10.77 3.78
CA ARG A 44 -4.38 9.35 3.59
C ARG A 44 -3.23 8.43 4.01
N LEU A 45 -1.98 8.81 3.73
CA LEU A 45 -0.80 8.02 4.13
C LEU A 45 -0.53 8.12 5.64
N ILE A 46 -0.70 9.29 6.25
CA ILE A 46 -0.64 9.46 7.72
C ILE A 46 -1.70 8.57 8.38
N GLU A 47 -2.90 8.53 7.81
CA GLU A 47 -4.04 7.76 8.30
C GLU A 47 -4.17 6.37 7.66
N TRP A 48 -3.07 5.78 7.19
CA TRP A 48 -3.10 4.51 6.45
C TRP A 48 -3.85 3.39 7.19
N GLU A 49 -3.88 3.42 8.52
CA GLU A 49 -4.62 2.45 9.35
C GLU A 49 -6.14 2.47 9.13
N LYS A 50 -6.69 3.57 8.62
CA LYS A 50 -8.11 3.69 8.24
C LYS A 50 -8.39 3.08 6.87
N ALA A 51 -7.35 2.69 6.12
CA ALA A 51 -7.53 2.04 4.83
C ALA A 51 -8.27 0.70 4.98
N PRO A 52 -9.00 0.26 3.94
CA PRO A 52 -9.62 -1.05 3.92
C PRO A 52 -8.60 -2.13 4.27
N PHE A 53 -8.89 -2.90 5.33
CA PHE A 53 -8.08 -4.04 5.75
C PHE A 53 -6.61 -3.72 6.10
N ALA A 54 -6.30 -2.47 6.45
CA ALA A 54 -4.95 -2.01 6.76
C ALA A 54 -4.24 -2.88 7.80
N ARG A 55 -4.83 -3.04 8.99
CA ARG A 55 -4.25 -3.86 10.08
C ARG A 55 -4.30 -5.36 9.81
N PHE A 56 -5.14 -5.80 8.87
CA PHE A 56 -5.10 -7.17 8.39
C PHE A 56 -3.89 -7.39 7.49
N CYS A 57 -3.64 -6.50 6.54
CA CYS A 57 -2.50 -6.61 5.61
C CYS A 57 -1.17 -6.27 6.29
N HIS A 58 -1.19 -5.36 7.26
CA HIS A 58 -0.06 -4.88 8.02
C HIS A 58 -0.40 -4.86 9.52
N PRO A 59 -0.24 -6.01 10.22
CA PRO A 59 -0.46 -6.07 11.67
C PRO A 59 0.39 -5.06 12.44
N ARG A 60 1.55 -4.71 11.89
CA ARG A 60 2.48 -3.68 12.35
C ARG A 60 3.00 -2.88 11.16
N GLU A 61 3.61 -1.73 11.45
CA GLU A 61 3.99 -0.68 10.50
C GLU A 61 5.20 -1.06 9.63
N GLU A 62 6.09 -1.96 10.08
CA GLU A 62 7.48 -2.04 9.60
C GLU A 62 7.66 -2.18 8.08
N HIS A 63 6.79 -2.90 7.39
CA HIS A 63 6.92 -3.14 5.95
C HIS A 63 6.20 -2.11 5.08
N LEU A 64 5.42 -1.22 5.71
CA LEU A 64 4.81 -0.06 5.07
C LEU A 64 5.67 1.19 5.24
N LEU A 65 6.50 1.29 6.29
CA LEU A 65 7.40 2.45 6.51
C LEU A 65 8.25 2.87 5.29
N PRO A 66 8.81 1.96 4.47
CA PRO A 66 9.55 2.36 3.27
C PRO A 66 8.73 3.22 2.29
N LEU A 67 7.41 2.99 2.21
CA LEU A 67 6.51 3.81 1.41
C LEU A 67 6.51 5.27 1.88
N HIS A 68 6.39 5.48 3.19
CA HIS A 68 6.32 6.82 3.78
C HIS A 68 7.64 7.57 3.58
N VAL A 69 8.78 6.88 3.66
CA VAL A 69 10.10 7.47 3.38
C VAL A 69 10.19 7.92 1.91
N CYS A 70 9.82 7.05 0.96
CA CYS A 70 9.82 7.42 -0.46
C CYS A 70 8.90 8.61 -0.75
N TYR A 71 7.67 8.58 -0.21
CA TYR A 71 6.71 9.67 -0.38
C TYR A 71 7.21 10.98 0.21
N GLY A 72 7.74 10.97 1.45
CA GLY A 72 8.22 12.16 2.12
C GLY A 72 9.39 12.86 1.41
N ILE A 73 10.20 12.10 0.66
CA ILE A 73 11.25 12.67 -0.19
C ILE A 73 10.66 13.24 -1.48
N ALA A 74 9.72 12.53 -2.11
CA ALA A 74 9.20 12.87 -3.43
C ALA A 74 8.15 14.00 -3.42
N CYS A 75 7.37 14.14 -2.36
CA CYS A 75 6.16 14.97 -2.33
C CYS A 75 6.40 16.47 -2.62
N ALA A 76 7.61 16.98 -2.38
CA ALA A 76 7.97 18.37 -2.68
C ALA A 76 8.06 18.69 -4.18
N GLY A 77 8.25 17.68 -5.04
CA GLY A 77 8.35 17.86 -6.50
C GLY A 77 7.32 17.05 -7.28
N SER A 78 7.10 15.80 -6.88
CA SER A 78 6.20 14.85 -7.54
C SER A 78 5.53 13.99 -6.48
N SER A 79 4.31 14.35 -6.08
CA SER A 79 3.55 13.59 -5.07
C SER A 79 2.90 12.33 -5.63
N MET A 80 2.78 12.22 -6.96
CA MET A 80 2.21 11.06 -7.63
C MET A 80 3.30 10.04 -7.99
N ALA A 81 3.05 8.79 -7.64
CA ALA A 81 3.84 7.66 -8.09
C ALA A 81 3.31 7.08 -9.40
N LYS A 82 4.12 6.25 -10.04
CA LYS A 82 3.69 5.29 -11.07
C LYS A 82 3.73 3.89 -10.49
N VAL A 83 2.74 3.06 -10.81
CA VAL A 83 2.82 1.61 -10.56
C VAL A 83 3.80 1.02 -11.57
N VAL A 84 4.89 0.44 -11.07
CA VAL A 84 5.91 -0.24 -11.91
C VAL A 84 5.85 -1.75 -11.78
N PHE A 85 5.10 -2.25 -10.80
CA PHE A 85 4.88 -3.67 -10.56
C PHE A 85 3.56 -3.86 -9.80
N ASN A 86 2.71 -4.82 -10.22
CA ASN A 86 1.48 -5.20 -9.51
C ASN A 86 1.13 -6.66 -9.85
N GLU A 87 1.86 -7.61 -9.27
CA GLU A 87 1.67 -9.03 -9.56
C GLU A 87 1.37 -9.84 -8.29
N GLN A 88 0.92 -11.08 -8.49
CA GLN A 88 0.72 -12.01 -7.38
C GLN A 88 2.02 -12.75 -7.08
N ILE A 89 2.48 -12.61 -5.84
CA ILE A 89 3.60 -13.39 -5.29
C ILE A 89 3.03 -14.27 -4.17
N MET A 90 3.14 -15.59 -4.34
CA MET A 90 2.66 -16.58 -3.36
C MET A 90 1.17 -16.37 -3.00
N GLY A 91 0.34 -16.05 -4.01
CA GLY A 91 -1.11 -15.85 -3.85
C GLY A 91 -1.51 -14.52 -3.22
N LYS A 92 -0.60 -13.53 -3.13
CA LYS A 92 -0.87 -12.18 -2.63
C LYS A 92 -0.39 -11.13 -3.63
N LYS A 93 -1.20 -10.11 -3.89
CA LYS A 93 -0.82 -8.91 -4.63
C LYS A 93 0.32 -8.19 -3.93
N VAL A 94 1.34 -7.88 -4.69
CA VAL A 94 2.50 -7.09 -4.29
C VAL A 94 2.66 -5.95 -5.29
N THR A 95 2.68 -4.72 -4.75
CA THR A 95 2.79 -3.49 -5.55
C THR A 95 4.14 -2.81 -5.36
N GLY A 96 4.72 -2.39 -6.48
CA GLY A 96 5.90 -1.52 -6.56
C GLY A 96 5.54 -0.15 -7.13
N LEU A 97 5.97 0.91 -6.45
CA LEU A 97 5.68 2.31 -6.79
C LEU A 97 6.97 3.07 -7.05
N LEU A 98 6.96 3.93 -8.06
CA LEU A 98 8.08 4.79 -8.45
C LEU A 98 7.65 6.25 -8.47
N TRP A 99 8.29 7.08 -7.64
CA TRP A 99 8.21 8.54 -7.73
C TRP A 99 9.41 9.06 -8.55
N GLN A 100 9.13 9.90 -9.54
CA GLN A 100 10.10 10.54 -10.45
C GLN A 100 9.55 11.85 -10.99
#